data_AF-A0A1Q8G1P4-F1
#
_entry.id   AF-A0A1Q8G1P4-F1
#
_cell.length_a   1.000
_cell.length_b   1.000
_cell.length_c   1.000
_cell.angle_alpha   90.00
_cell.angle_beta   90.00
_cell.angle_gamma   90.00
#
_symmetry.space_group_name_H-M   'P 1'
#
loop_
_entity.id
_entity.type
_entity.pdbx_description
1 polymer ?
#
loop_
_entity_poly.entity_id
_entity_poly.type
_entity_poly.pdbx_seq_one_letter_code
_entity_poly.pdbx_strand_id
1 'polypeptide(L)'
;MKTALHAALAALILTGSAAPAGPGSDFAAFAAAIGATARERAREAANRPAAPARPLDIEDPLSFELEQFSVEALLLSRRIDEAGGPIDLRCIFRGMSADATARLDALNAAETAAQQAHIYTDLAALMSDASEIAPAIDDEASLDGVALPASCPALSGG
;
A
#
# COMPACT_ATOMS: atom_id res chain seq x y z
N MET A 1 2.44 44.87 -53.85
CA MET A 1 2.19 43.53 -53.27
C MET A 1 3.07 43.41 -52.05
N LYS A 2 2.51 43.54 -50.85
CA LYS A 2 3.22 43.77 -49.58
C LYS A 2 3.07 42.54 -48.69
N THR A 3 4.22 41.99 -48.33
CA THR A 3 4.58 41.02 -47.28
C THR A 3 3.59 40.82 -46.12
N ALA A 4 3.34 39.56 -45.75
CA ALA A 4 2.85 39.12 -44.43
C ALA A 4 3.78 37.98 -43.96
N LEU A 5 4.81 38.29 -43.17
CA LEU A 5 4.85 38.20 -41.69
C LEU A 5 4.50 36.79 -41.18
N HIS A 6 5.54 36.00 -40.88
CA HIS A 6 5.45 34.69 -40.26
C HIS A 6 5.27 34.87 -38.75
N ALA A 7 4.17 34.35 -38.20
CA ALA A 7 3.94 34.29 -36.76
C ALA A 7 4.74 33.12 -36.16
N ALA A 8 5.70 33.45 -35.30
CA ALA A 8 6.42 32.46 -34.50
C ALA A 8 5.51 31.99 -33.34
N LEU A 9 5.14 30.71 -33.34
CA LEU A 9 4.50 30.05 -32.21
C LEU A 9 5.55 29.87 -31.10
N ALA A 10 5.44 30.65 -30.03
CA ALA A 10 6.14 30.38 -28.78
C ALA A 10 5.38 29.27 -28.02
N ALA A 11 5.91 28.06 -28.03
CA ALA A 11 5.43 26.97 -27.18
C ALA A 11 5.91 27.22 -25.73
N LEU A 12 5.01 27.71 -24.86
CA LEU A 12 5.22 27.69 -23.43
C LEU A 12 5.13 26.24 -22.93
N ILE A 13 6.28 25.66 -22.58
CA ILE A 13 6.35 24.40 -21.84
C ILE A 13 6.03 24.73 -20.38
N LEU A 14 4.78 24.52 -19.98
CA LEU A 14 4.38 24.52 -18.57
C LEU A 14 4.93 23.24 -17.92
N THR A 15 6.18 23.29 -17.45
CA THR A 15 6.69 22.30 -16.49
C THR A 15 6.01 22.54 -15.15
N GLY A 16 4.88 21.86 -14.92
CA GLY A 16 4.28 21.78 -13.60
C GLY A 16 5.26 21.10 -12.65
N SER A 17 5.76 21.84 -11.67
CA SER A 17 6.53 21.28 -10.57
C SER A 17 5.57 20.44 -9.72
N ALA A 18 5.52 19.14 -9.95
CA ALA A 18 4.97 18.24 -8.96
C ALA A 18 5.83 18.40 -7.69
N ALA A 19 5.21 18.72 -6.56
CA ALA A 19 5.90 18.65 -5.28
C ALA A 19 6.49 17.23 -5.13
N PRO A 20 7.68 17.07 -4.53
CA PRO A 20 8.22 15.75 -4.28
C PRO A 20 7.20 14.95 -3.45
N ALA A 21 6.93 13.72 -3.87
CA ALA A 21 6.12 12.79 -3.09
C ALA A 21 6.70 12.69 -1.67
N GLY A 22 5.83 12.77 -0.66
CA GLY A 22 6.24 12.56 0.72
C GLY A 22 6.29 11.07 1.07
N PRO A 23 6.75 10.74 2.29
CA PRO A 23 6.88 9.35 2.75
C PRO A 23 5.57 8.54 2.68
N GLY A 24 4.41 9.17 2.86
CA GLY A 24 3.10 8.55 2.74
C GLY A 24 2.75 8.19 1.30
N SER A 25 3.01 9.09 0.36
CA SER A 25 2.81 8.89 -1.08
C SER A 25 3.75 7.83 -1.65
N ASP A 26 5.01 7.79 -1.18
CA ASP A 26 5.97 6.73 -1.55
C ASP A 26 5.48 5.36 -1.06
N PHE A 27 5.06 5.27 0.19
CA PHE A 27 4.48 4.05 0.75
C PHE A 27 3.21 3.63 0.02
N ALA A 28 2.36 4.59 -0.38
CA ALA A 28 1.15 4.32 -1.14
C ALA A 28 1.46 3.70 -2.51
N ALA A 29 2.47 4.22 -3.21
CA ALA A 29 2.92 3.67 -4.49
C ALA A 29 3.48 2.26 -4.33
N PHE A 30 4.24 2.02 -3.26
CA PHE A 30 4.75 0.70 -2.92
C PHE A 30 3.62 -0.30 -2.63
N ALA A 31 2.65 0.08 -1.79
CA ALA A 31 1.47 -0.72 -1.51
C ALA A 31 0.69 -1.05 -2.79
N ALA A 32 0.46 -0.06 -3.66
CA ALA A 32 -0.26 -0.25 -4.92
C ALA A 32 0.42 -1.28 -5.85
N ALA A 33 1.76 -1.31 -5.88
CA ALA A 33 2.52 -2.30 -6.64
C ALA A 33 2.32 -3.71 -6.10
N ILE A 34 2.45 -3.92 -4.78
CA ILE A 34 2.16 -5.20 -4.13
C ILE A 34 0.73 -5.64 -4.40
N GLY A 35 -0.24 -4.71 -4.28
CA GLY A 35 -1.65 -4.98 -4.54
C GLY A 35 -1.95 -5.38 -5.99
N ALA A 36 -1.18 -4.89 -6.96
CA ALA A 36 -1.28 -5.35 -8.35
C ALA A 36 -0.79 -6.80 -8.50
N THR A 37 0.38 -7.12 -7.94
CA THR A 37 0.93 -8.48 -7.91
C THR A 37 -0.02 -9.46 -7.23
N ALA A 38 -0.59 -9.08 -6.08
CA ALA A 38 -1.53 -9.92 -5.34
C ALA A 38 -2.80 -10.21 -6.15
N ARG A 39 -3.38 -9.20 -6.83
CA ARG A 39 -4.56 -9.41 -7.70
C ARG A 39 -4.29 -10.36 -8.86
N GLU A 40 -3.11 -10.27 -9.47
CA GLU A 40 -2.72 -11.18 -10.55
C GLU A 40 -2.60 -12.62 -10.04
N ARG A 41 -1.87 -12.81 -8.94
CA ARG A 41 -1.69 -14.13 -8.32
C ARG A 41 -3.01 -14.73 -7.80
N ALA A 42 -3.91 -13.90 -7.28
CA ALA A 42 -5.25 -14.32 -6.89
C ALA A 42 -6.01 -14.94 -8.07
N ARG A 43 -6.01 -14.25 -9.23
CA ARG A 43 -6.65 -14.74 -10.46
C ARG A 43 -6.02 -16.03 -10.97
N GLU A 44 -4.68 -16.10 -10.96
CA GLU A 44 -3.97 -17.31 -11.37
C GLU A 44 -4.36 -18.51 -10.49
N ALA A 45 -4.33 -18.34 -9.16
CA ALA A 45 -4.69 -19.39 -8.22
C ALA A 45 -6.17 -19.80 -8.33
N ALA A 46 -7.07 -18.84 -8.53
CA ALA A 46 -8.50 -19.07 -8.71
C ALA A 46 -8.83 -19.90 -9.98
N ASN A 47 -7.97 -19.88 -11.01
CA ASN A 47 -8.15 -20.68 -12.22
C ASN A 47 -7.81 -22.18 -12.02
N ARG A 48 -7.24 -22.55 -10.88
CA ARG A 48 -6.81 -23.92 -10.57
C ARG A 48 -7.14 -24.32 -9.13
N PRO A 49 -8.39 -24.12 -8.65
CA PRO A 49 -8.71 -24.09 -7.22
C PRO A 49 -8.41 -25.39 -6.47
N ALA A 50 -8.52 -26.55 -7.14
CA ALA A 50 -8.24 -27.86 -6.56
C ALA A 50 -6.75 -28.27 -6.62
N ALA A 51 -5.90 -27.48 -7.27
CA ALA A 51 -4.46 -27.75 -7.30
C ALA A 51 -3.83 -27.48 -5.93
N PRO A 52 -2.72 -28.15 -5.59
CA PRO A 52 -1.91 -27.77 -4.45
C PRO A 52 -1.51 -26.30 -4.50
N ALA A 53 -1.38 -25.69 -3.32
CA ALA A 53 -0.77 -24.38 -3.19
C ALA A 53 0.65 -24.39 -3.77
N ARG A 54 1.08 -23.24 -4.31
CA ARG A 54 2.47 -23.01 -4.71
C ARG A 54 3.12 -22.16 -3.62
N PRO A 55 3.92 -22.73 -2.71
CA PRO A 55 4.60 -21.95 -1.68
C PRO A 55 5.38 -20.80 -2.31
N LEU A 56 5.47 -19.68 -1.59
CA LEU A 56 6.41 -18.63 -1.95
C LEU A 56 7.82 -19.18 -1.74
N ASP A 57 8.65 -19.12 -2.78
CA ASP A 57 10.06 -19.47 -2.63
C ASP A 57 10.76 -18.43 -1.75
N ILE A 58 11.89 -18.81 -1.15
CA ILE A 58 12.77 -17.90 -0.39
C ILE A 58 13.19 -16.70 -1.26
N GLU A 59 13.29 -16.90 -2.58
CA GLU A 59 13.64 -15.87 -3.55
C GLU A 59 12.42 -15.17 -4.18
N ASP A 60 11.20 -15.48 -3.74
CA ASP A 60 10.00 -14.84 -4.28
C ASP A 60 9.98 -13.35 -3.88
N PRO A 61 9.98 -12.40 -4.85
CA PRO A 61 9.98 -10.97 -4.56
C PRO A 61 8.83 -10.54 -3.65
N LEU A 62 7.67 -11.19 -3.77
CA LEU A 62 6.50 -10.83 -2.98
C LEU A 62 6.73 -11.08 -1.48
N SER A 63 7.48 -12.11 -1.10
CA SER A 63 7.81 -12.37 0.31
C SER A 63 8.59 -11.20 0.90
N PHE A 64 9.65 -10.76 0.21
CA PHE A 64 10.48 -9.64 0.63
C PHE A 64 9.71 -8.32 0.65
N GLU A 65 8.87 -8.07 -0.38
CA GLU A 65 8.04 -6.87 -0.46
C GLU A 65 7.04 -6.80 0.71
N LEU A 66 6.46 -7.93 1.14
CA LEU A 66 5.54 -7.97 2.28
C LEU A 66 6.23 -7.74 3.62
N GLU A 67 7.44 -8.27 3.79
CA GLU A 67 8.27 -7.98 4.96
C GLU A 67 8.66 -6.50 5.01
N GLN A 68 9.10 -5.94 3.89
CA GLN A 68 9.42 -4.51 3.77
C GLN A 68 8.19 -3.65 4.05
N PHE A 69 7.04 -3.98 3.48
CA PHE A 69 5.78 -3.28 3.75
C PHE A 69 5.45 -3.30 5.24
N SER A 70 5.59 -4.46 5.90
CA SER A 70 5.32 -4.57 7.33
C SER A 70 6.21 -3.64 8.15
N VAL A 71 7.51 -3.57 7.82
CA VAL A 71 8.46 -2.68 8.49
C VAL A 71 8.13 -1.21 8.22
N GLU A 72 7.87 -0.84 6.97
CA GLU A 72 7.58 0.55 6.59
C GLU A 72 6.27 1.06 7.20
N ALA A 73 5.23 0.22 7.25
CA ALA A 73 3.98 0.54 7.92
C ALA A 73 4.22 0.81 9.42
N LEU A 74 5.01 -0.03 10.09
CA LEU A 74 5.35 0.18 11.49
C LEU A 74 6.17 1.46 11.71
N LEU A 75 7.09 1.78 10.79
CA LEU A 75 7.86 3.03 10.83
C LEU A 75 6.97 4.26 10.63
N LEU A 76 5.99 4.21 9.72
CA LEU A 76 5.00 5.28 9.58
C LEU A 76 4.17 5.45 10.86
N SER A 77 3.70 4.35 11.46
CA SER A 77 2.99 4.38 12.76
C SER A 77 3.81 5.10 13.84
N ARG A 78 5.11 4.81 13.95
CA ARG A 78 6.01 5.48 14.91
C ARG A 78 6.23 6.95 14.59
N ARG A 79 6.43 7.31 13.32
CA ARG A 79 6.56 8.72 12.92
C ARG A 79 5.31 9.54 13.25
N ILE A 80 4.13 8.97 13.02
CA ILE A 80 2.84 9.59 13.40
C ILE A 80 2.81 9.80 14.93
N ASP A 81 3.23 8.81 15.71
CA ASP A 81 3.27 8.90 17.17
C ASP A 81 4.22 10.01 17.67
N GLU A 82 5.45 10.03 17.15
CA GLU A 82 6.49 11.00 17.51
C GLU A 82 6.11 12.43 17.13
N ALA A 83 5.34 12.61 16.05
CA ALA A 83 4.78 13.89 15.63
C ALA A 83 3.53 14.32 16.43
N GLY A 84 3.01 13.48 17.33
CA GLY A 84 1.75 13.73 18.03
C GLY A 84 0.51 13.67 17.12
N GLY A 85 0.62 12.93 16.01
CA GLY A 85 -0.43 12.80 15.01
C GLY A 85 -1.63 11.96 15.47
N PRO A 86 -2.64 11.79 14.60
CA PRO A 86 -3.89 11.12 14.95
C PRO A 86 -3.66 9.69 15.46
N ILE A 87 -4.25 9.39 16.63
CA ILE A 87 -4.19 8.05 17.23
C ILE A 87 -4.67 6.97 16.25
N ASP A 88 -5.73 7.25 15.50
CA ASP A 88 -6.31 6.29 14.58
C ASP A 88 -5.37 5.93 13.43
N LEU A 89 -4.62 6.89 12.86
CA LEU A 89 -3.60 6.58 11.84
C LEU A 89 -2.49 5.73 12.44
N ARG A 90 -2.00 6.10 13.62
CA ARG A 90 -1.00 5.28 14.33
C ARG A 90 -1.49 3.84 14.51
N CYS A 91 -2.77 3.63 14.80
CA CYS A 91 -3.40 2.31 14.90
C CYS A 91 -3.44 1.58 13.57
N ILE A 92 -3.93 2.25 12.53
CA ILE A 92 -4.12 1.69 11.20
C ILE A 92 -2.79 1.18 10.67
N PHE A 93 -1.73 2.00 10.70
CA PHE A 93 -0.43 1.59 10.18
C PHE A 93 0.22 0.45 10.99
N ARG A 94 0.03 0.44 12.32
CA ARG A 94 0.46 -0.70 13.14
C ARG A 94 -0.33 -1.97 12.81
N GLY A 95 -1.64 -1.82 12.59
CA GLY A 95 -2.53 -2.89 12.14
C GLY A 95 -2.06 -3.47 10.82
N MET A 96 -1.88 -2.61 9.81
CA MET A 96 -1.39 -2.98 8.47
C MET A 96 -0.07 -3.75 8.51
N SER A 97 0.86 -3.35 9.38
CA SER A 97 2.12 -4.08 9.61
C SER A 97 1.88 -5.52 10.06
N ALA A 98 1.12 -5.70 11.15
CA ALA A 98 0.83 -7.02 11.71
C ALA A 98 0.03 -7.88 10.72
N ASP A 99 -0.93 -7.25 10.05
CA ASP A 99 -1.76 -7.84 9.02
C ASP A 99 -0.91 -8.36 7.86
N ALA A 100 0.01 -7.58 7.30
CA ALA A 100 0.88 -8.02 6.20
C ALA A 100 1.69 -9.27 6.59
N THR A 101 2.26 -9.30 7.80
CA THR A 101 2.96 -10.48 8.33
C THR A 101 2.04 -11.68 8.42
N ALA A 102 0.82 -11.51 8.95
CA ALA A 102 -0.16 -12.59 9.05
C ALA A 102 -0.59 -13.14 7.68
N ARG A 103 -0.70 -12.29 6.64
CA ARG A 103 -1.01 -12.74 5.27
C ARG A 103 0.16 -13.51 4.66
N LEU A 104 1.41 -13.09 4.90
CA LEU A 104 2.59 -13.83 4.44
C LEU A 104 2.64 -15.23 5.08
N ASP A 105 2.41 -15.33 6.39
CA ASP A 105 2.34 -16.62 7.10
C ASP A 105 1.21 -17.50 6.55
N ALA A 106 0.04 -16.91 6.29
CA ALA A 106 -1.09 -17.62 5.69
C ALA A 106 -0.78 -18.13 4.28
N LEU A 107 -0.07 -17.35 3.44
CA LEU A 107 0.36 -17.79 2.10
C LEU A 107 1.29 -19.00 2.18
N ASN A 108 2.18 -19.04 3.17
CA ASN A 108 3.10 -20.14 3.39
C ASN A 108 2.41 -21.38 3.98
N ALA A 109 1.34 -21.19 4.75
CA ALA A 109 0.55 -22.27 5.34
C ALA A 109 -0.56 -22.81 4.43
N ALA A 110 -0.87 -22.12 3.32
CA ALA A 110 -1.93 -22.53 2.40
C ALA A 110 -1.63 -23.91 1.79
N GLU A 111 -2.64 -24.77 1.77
CA GLU A 111 -2.53 -26.13 1.22
C GLU A 111 -3.05 -26.21 -0.22
N THR A 112 -3.98 -25.33 -0.58
CA THR A 112 -4.65 -25.33 -1.89
C THR A 112 -4.55 -23.99 -2.59
N ALA A 113 -4.62 -24.02 -3.92
CA ALA A 113 -4.68 -22.81 -4.72
C ALA A 113 -5.93 -21.97 -4.42
N ALA A 114 -7.05 -22.60 -4.05
CA ALA A 114 -8.25 -21.87 -3.61
C ALA A 114 -7.98 -21.02 -2.35
N GLN A 115 -7.29 -21.59 -1.34
CA GLN A 115 -6.88 -20.84 -0.15
C GLN A 115 -5.94 -19.70 -0.52
N GLN A 116 -4.95 -19.95 -1.38
CA GLN A 116 -4.05 -18.89 -1.86
C GLN A 116 -4.81 -17.78 -2.59
N ALA A 117 -5.80 -18.11 -3.43
CA ALA A 117 -6.59 -17.11 -4.14
C ALA A 117 -7.34 -16.19 -3.17
N HIS A 118 -7.88 -16.73 -2.09
CA HIS A 118 -8.54 -15.94 -1.04
C HIS A 118 -7.53 -15.05 -0.31
N ILE A 119 -6.39 -15.59 0.13
CA ILE A 119 -5.37 -14.83 0.86
C ILE A 119 -4.80 -13.70 -0.02
N TYR A 120 -4.52 -13.96 -1.30
CA TYR A 120 -4.08 -12.93 -2.23
C TYR A 120 -5.15 -11.86 -2.49
N THR A 121 -6.44 -12.22 -2.44
CA THR A 121 -7.54 -11.26 -2.55
C THR A 121 -7.59 -10.34 -1.33
N ASP A 122 -7.48 -10.91 -0.13
CA ASP A 122 -7.44 -10.14 1.12
C ASP A 122 -6.19 -9.26 1.19
N LEU A 123 -5.06 -9.77 0.72
CA LEU A 123 -3.82 -9.00 0.60
C LEU A 123 -3.99 -7.83 -0.37
N ALA A 124 -4.62 -8.05 -1.52
CA ALA A 124 -4.90 -6.98 -2.46
C ALA A 124 -5.80 -5.88 -1.86
N ALA A 125 -6.79 -6.27 -1.04
CA ALA A 125 -7.64 -5.32 -0.32
C ALA A 125 -6.83 -4.51 0.69
N LEU A 126 -6.00 -5.15 1.52
CA LEU A 126 -5.08 -4.46 2.44
C LEU A 126 -4.21 -3.42 1.71
N MET A 127 -3.63 -3.82 0.58
CA MET A 127 -2.76 -2.95 -0.20
C MET A 127 -3.51 -1.77 -0.83
N SER A 128 -4.77 -1.99 -1.22
CA SER A 128 -5.66 -0.92 -1.67
C SER A 128 -5.89 0.09 -0.56
N ASP A 129 -6.29 -0.37 0.64
CA ASP A 129 -6.53 0.50 1.80
C ASP A 129 -5.26 1.28 2.19
N ALA A 130 -4.11 0.61 2.19
CA ALA A 130 -2.82 1.24 2.46
C ALA A 130 -2.49 2.34 1.45
N SER A 131 -2.73 2.08 0.15
CA SER A 131 -2.49 3.06 -0.91
C SER A 131 -3.44 4.25 -0.87
N GLU A 132 -4.66 4.08 -0.34
CA GLU A 132 -5.64 5.15 -0.19
C GLU A 132 -5.38 6.01 1.05
N ILE A 133 -4.98 5.39 2.16
CA ILE A 133 -4.83 6.08 3.45
C ILE A 133 -3.48 6.78 3.56
N ALA A 134 -2.40 6.19 3.06
CA ALA A 134 -1.04 6.69 3.32
C ALA A 134 -0.71 8.10 2.82
N PRO A 135 -1.23 8.58 1.68
CA PRO A 135 -0.97 9.96 1.25
C PRO A 135 -1.49 11.01 2.24
N ALA A 136 -2.51 10.69 3.05
CA ALA A 136 -3.03 11.60 4.07
C ALA A 136 -2.03 11.90 5.21
N ILE A 137 -0.90 11.20 5.27
CA ILE A 137 0.21 11.49 6.19
C ILE A 137 1.08 12.65 5.67
N ASP A 138 1.18 12.82 4.36
CA ASP A 138 2.05 13.84 3.75
C ASP A 138 1.45 15.24 3.86
N ASP A 139 0.12 15.29 3.86
CA ASP A 139 -0.62 16.50 4.15
C ASP A 139 -0.88 16.57 5.66
N GLU A 140 -0.88 17.78 6.25
CA GLU A 140 -1.46 18.06 7.58
C GLU A 140 -3.00 17.88 7.54
N ALA A 141 -3.50 16.87 6.82
CA ALA A 141 -4.89 16.69 6.45
C ALA A 141 -5.65 16.00 7.57
N SER A 142 -6.64 16.71 8.08
CA SER A 142 -7.71 16.14 8.89
C SER A 142 -8.39 14.99 8.13
N LEU A 143 -8.58 13.84 8.79
CA LEU A 143 -9.19 12.63 8.23
C LEU A 143 -10.73 12.64 8.32
N ASP A 144 -11.35 13.83 8.34
CA ASP A 144 -12.80 14.00 8.60
C ASP A 144 -13.73 13.26 7.61
N GLY A 145 -13.19 12.59 6.58
CA GLY A 145 -13.94 11.81 5.59
C GLY A 145 -13.54 10.33 5.42
N VAL A 146 -12.53 9.83 6.15
CA VAL A 146 -12.10 8.42 6.01
C VAL A 146 -12.82 7.58 7.08
N ALA A 147 -13.50 6.51 6.66
CA ALA A 147 -14.16 5.58 7.59
C ALA A 147 -13.09 4.69 8.25
N LEU A 148 -12.66 5.05 9.46
CA LEU A 148 -11.61 4.34 10.20
C LEU A 148 -12.21 3.17 11.01
N PRO A 149 -11.59 1.98 11.02
CA PRO A 149 -11.99 0.89 11.90
C PRO A 149 -11.69 1.22 13.38
N ALA A 150 -12.53 0.74 14.29
CA ALA A 150 -12.50 1.17 15.69
C ALA A 150 -11.32 0.59 16.51
N SER A 151 -10.62 1.52 17.19
CA SER A 151 -9.87 1.42 18.47
C SER A 151 -8.47 0.81 18.48
N CYS A 152 -7.45 1.65 18.78
CA CYS A 152 -6.32 1.20 19.62
C CYS A 152 -6.66 1.33 21.10
N PRO A 153 -6.62 0.24 21.88
CA PRO A 153 -6.19 0.32 23.26
C PRO A 153 -4.66 0.46 23.32
N ALA A 154 -4.18 1.31 24.23
CA ALA A 154 -2.77 1.35 24.61
C ALA A 154 -2.35 0.04 25.28
N LEU A 155 -1.07 -0.31 25.18
CA LEU A 155 -0.41 -1.26 26.07
C LEU A 155 -0.70 -0.86 27.52
N SER A 156 -1.52 -1.64 28.21
CA SER A 156 -1.61 -1.60 29.67
C SER A 156 -0.58 -2.58 30.22
N GLY A 157 0.48 -2.06 30.84
CA GLY A 157 1.41 -2.81 31.70
C GLY A 157 2.88 -2.46 31.40
N GLY A 158 3.69 -1.99 32.34
CA GLY A 158 3.50 -1.71 33.77
C GLY A 158 4.75 -1.00 34.31
#